data_AF-A0A837CMN0-F1
#
_entry.id   AF-A0A837CMN0-F1
#
_cell.length_a   1.000
_cell.length_b   1.000
_cell.length_c   1.000
_cell.angle_alpha   90.00
_cell.angle_beta   90.00
_cell.angle_gamma   90.00
#
_symmetry.space_group_name_H-M   'P 1'
#
loop_
_entity.id
_entity.type
_entity.pdbx_description
1 polymer ?
#
loop_
_entity_poly.entity_id
_entity_poly.type
_entity_poly.pdbx_seq_one_letter_code
_entity_poly.pdbx_strand_id
1 'polypeptide(L)'
;MTVGELSAHLKEHWPAIRAQLLDGTYKPQPVRRVEIPKASGGLRPLGIPTVLDRLIQQAVMQVLQADWDRTFAETSFGFRPGRSAHRAVERAQAYIAAGHSIVVDIDLEKFFDRVNHDILMGLVAKRVADKRILKLIRAFLNAGVLEGGLVSPTEEGTPQGGPLSPLLSNLMLDVLDKELEKRGHRFVRYADDCNIYVRSQRAGERVLAGVERLLEKRLKLKINKAKSAVAKPSVRKFLGFSFTGGQEPRRRIAPQALARFKAKVRELTRRTRGRCLVQIAKELSTYLIGWHGYFGFCQTPSVLRVLDQWIRRRLRAVAWKQWKYGPARFAELRRRGVGRDLAAQTAGSPRGPWRLANSPALTIALPNGFFASLGLASVAARRPA
;
A
#
# COMPACT_ATOMS: atom_id res chain seq x y z
N MET A 1 -17.93 15.02 16.94
CA MET A 1 -17.63 16.02 15.90
C MET A 1 -17.12 15.35 14.63
N THR A 2 -17.73 15.65 13.49
CA THR A 2 -17.29 15.22 12.15
C THR A 2 -16.32 16.25 11.53
N VAL A 3 -15.76 15.95 10.35
CA VAL A 3 -14.86 16.90 9.66
C VAL A 3 -15.61 18.15 9.19
N GLY A 4 -16.88 18.02 8.78
CA GLY A 4 -17.68 19.16 8.31
C GLY A 4 -18.00 20.18 9.40
N GLU A 5 -18.10 19.72 10.66
CA GLU A 5 -18.40 20.56 11.83
C GLU A 5 -17.17 21.32 12.37
N LEU A 6 -15.95 20.90 12.00
CA LEU A 6 -14.71 21.41 12.60
C LEU A 6 -14.58 22.93 12.46
N SER A 7 -14.92 23.49 11.30
CA SER A 7 -14.77 24.92 11.05
C SER A 7 -15.64 25.76 11.98
N ALA A 8 -16.91 25.37 12.19
CA ALA A 8 -17.80 26.05 13.11
C ALA A 8 -17.30 25.93 14.56
N HIS A 9 -16.89 24.73 14.96
CA HIS A 9 -16.35 24.49 16.29
C HIS A 9 -15.12 25.36 16.60
N LEU A 10 -14.20 25.51 15.64
CA LEU A 10 -13.02 26.36 15.80
C LEU A 10 -13.40 27.85 15.93
N LYS A 11 -14.36 28.35 15.18
CA LYS A 11 -14.78 29.77 15.30
C LYS A 11 -15.21 30.13 16.72
N GLU A 12 -15.86 29.20 17.41
CA GLU A 12 -16.34 29.39 18.77
C GLU A 12 -15.25 29.10 19.83
N HIS A 13 -14.50 28.01 19.69
CA HIS A 13 -13.64 27.48 20.76
C HIS A 13 -12.15 27.78 20.59
N TRP A 14 -11.71 28.35 19.45
CA TRP A 14 -10.28 28.56 19.16
C TRP A 14 -9.54 29.43 20.17
N PRO A 15 -10.10 30.54 20.71
CA PRO A 15 -9.38 31.34 21.71
C PRO A 15 -8.95 30.51 22.92
N ALA A 16 -9.84 29.65 23.43
CA ALA A 16 -9.54 28.77 24.57
C ALA A 16 -8.54 27.66 24.20
N ILE A 17 -8.73 26.99 23.04
CA ILE A 17 -7.81 25.96 22.55
C ILE A 17 -6.39 26.53 22.37
N ARG A 18 -6.29 27.73 21.78
CA ARG A 18 -5.03 28.43 21.56
C ARG A 18 -4.33 28.76 22.88
N ALA A 19 -5.06 29.29 23.86
CA ALA A 19 -4.50 29.58 25.18
C ALA A 19 -3.94 28.30 25.82
N GLN A 20 -4.73 27.21 25.84
CA GLN A 20 -4.29 25.92 26.38
C GLN A 20 -3.04 25.35 25.70
N LEU A 21 -2.92 25.52 24.38
CA LEU A 21 -1.74 25.10 23.62
C LEU A 21 -0.50 25.93 23.97
N LEU A 22 -0.66 27.26 24.08
CA LEU A 22 0.43 28.19 24.42
C LEU A 22 0.92 28.01 25.86
N ASP A 23 -0.01 27.78 26.79
CA ASP A 23 0.27 27.55 28.22
C ASP A 23 0.73 26.11 28.49
N GLY A 24 0.64 25.22 27.50
CA GLY A 24 1.02 23.81 27.63
C GLY A 24 0.09 23.02 28.56
N THR A 25 -1.16 23.44 28.71
CA THR A 25 -2.22 22.77 29.51
C THR A 25 -3.15 21.93 28.65
N TYR A 26 -3.06 22.03 27.31
CA TYR A 26 -3.84 21.22 26.37
C TYR A 26 -3.61 19.71 26.61
N LYS A 27 -4.71 18.97 26.76
CA LYS A 27 -4.71 17.51 26.88
C LYS A 27 -5.46 16.91 25.69
N PRO A 28 -4.76 16.19 24.79
CA PRO A 28 -5.41 15.47 23.69
C PRO A 28 -6.40 14.43 24.23
N GLN A 29 -7.42 14.12 23.43
CA GLN A 29 -8.39 13.08 23.80
C GLN A 29 -7.88 11.68 23.40
N PRO A 30 -8.33 10.63 24.10
CA PRO A 30 -8.00 9.25 23.75
C PRO A 30 -8.36 8.90 22.32
N VAL A 31 -7.48 8.13 21.66
CA VAL A 31 -7.72 7.71 20.27
C VAL A 31 -8.73 6.59 20.22
N ARG A 32 -9.64 6.62 19.24
CA ARG A 32 -10.63 5.55 19.07
C ARG A 32 -10.00 4.33 18.42
N ARG A 33 -10.12 3.15 19.05
CA ARG A 33 -9.68 1.88 18.46
C ARG A 33 -10.60 1.46 17.32
N VAL A 34 -10.02 1.13 16.16
CA VAL A 34 -10.74 0.52 15.03
C VAL A 34 -9.89 -0.58 14.42
N GLU A 35 -10.45 -1.77 14.28
CA GLU A 35 -9.77 -2.89 13.63
C GLU A 35 -10.05 -2.92 12.13
N ILE A 36 -8.99 -2.94 11.31
CA ILE A 36 -9.12 -3.12 9.86
C ILE A 36 -8.46 -4.42 9.41
N PRO A 37 -9.04 -5.15 8.44
CA PRO A 37 -8.46 -6.38 7.92
C PRO A 37 -7.14 -6.10 7.19
N LYS A 38 -6.09 -6.84 7.55
CA LYS A 38 -4.83 -6.84 6.82
C LYS A 38 -4.98 -7.62 5.52
N ALA A 39 -4.37 -7.13 4.46
CA ALA A 39 -4.36 -7.82 3.17
C ALA A 39 -3.52 -9.12 3.15
N SER A 40 -2.82 -9.44 4.24
CA SER A 40 -2.12 -10.71 4.48
C SER A 40 -2.86 -11.67 5.42
N GLY A 41 -4.07 -11.31 5.87
CA GLY A 41 -4.77 -11.98 6.97
C GLY A 41 -4.47 -11.32 8.33
N GLY A 42 -5.41 -11.47 9.26
CA GLY A 42 -5.41 -10.84 10.58
C GLY A 42 -5.93 -9.40 10.59
N LEU A 43 -5.95 -8.80 11.78
CA LEU A 43 -6.44 -7.44 12.02
C LEU A 43 -5.28 -6.47 12.25
N ARG A 44 -5.48 -5.21 11.86
CA ARG A 44 -4.60 -4.08 12.17
C ARG A 44 -5.40 -3.12 13.06
N PRO A 45 -5.00 -2.94 14.32
CA PRO A 45 -5.60 -1.92 15.15
C PRO A 45 -5.15 -0.54 14.66
N LEU A 46 -6.10 0.35 14.41
CA LEU A 46 -5.89 1.77 14.20
C LEU A 46 -6.27 2.54 15.46
N GLY A 47 -5.56 3.64 15.70
CA GLY A 47 -5.91 4.63 16.70
C GLY A 47 -6.29 5.92 15.99
N ILE A 48 -7.58 6.24 15.95
CA ILE A 48 -8.09 7.42 15.24
C ILE A 48 -8.26 8.57 16.24
N PRO A 49 -7.44 9.63 16.20
CA PRO A 49 -7.62 10.79 17.05
C PRO A 49 -8.88 11.57 16.68
N THR A 50 -9.30 12.46 17.58
CA THR A 50 -10.38 13.41 17.29
C THR A 50 -10.03 14.30 16.11
N VAL A 51 -11.04 14.90 15.49
CA VAL A 51 -10.81 15.80 14.34
C VAL A 51 -9.93 16.99 14.74
N LEU A 52 -10.13 17.54 15.94
CA LEU A 52 -9.31 18.63 16.49
C LEU A 52 -7.87 18.17 16.72
N ASP A 53 -7.66 17.01 17.35
CA ASP A 53 -6.31 16.47 17.57
C ASP A 53 -5.59 16.18 16.26
N ARG A 54 -6.31 15.71 15.22
CA ARG A 54 -5.72 15.55 13.89
C ARG A 54 -5.30 16.89 13.28
N LEU A 55 -6.08 17.95 13.44
CA LEU A 55 -5.71 19.29 12.98
C LEU A 55 -4.42 19.77 13.68
N ILE A 56 -4.36 19.65 15.01
CA ILE A 56 -3.20 20.11 15.78
C ILE A 56 -1.97 19.26 15.44
N GLN A 57 -2.09 17.94 15.38
CA GLN A 57 -1.00 17.06 14.94
C GLN A 57 -0.53 17.39 13.52
N GLN A 58 -1.43 17.71 12.61
CA GLN A 58 -1.10 18.09 11.23
C GLN A 58 -0.32 19.42 11.19
N ALA A 59 -0.72 20.42 11.99
CA ALA A 59 -0.01 21.69 12.08
C ALA A 59 1.41 21.51 12.62
N VAL A 60 1.58 20.72 13.70
CA VAL A 60 2.89 20.37 14.25
C VAL A 60 3.73 19.62 13.22
N MET A 61 3.14 18.64 12.53
CA MET A 61 3.83 17.86 11.51
C MET A 61 4.34 18.73 10.36
N GLN A 62 3.54 19.68 9.87
CA GLN A 62 3.93 20.56 8.76
C GLN A 62 5.18 21.38 9.07
N VAL A 63 5.27 21.94 10.27
CA VAL A 63 6.44 22.71 10.72
C VAL A 63 7.65 21.79 10.87
N LEU A 64 7.51 20.70 11.63
CA LEU A 64 8.64 19.80 11.90
C LEU A 64 9.14 19.10 10.63
N GLN A 65 8.25 18.74 9.70
CA GLN A 65 8.62 18.09 8.44
C GLN A 65 9.43 19.02 7.54
N ALA A 66 9.09 20.31 7.49
CA ALA A 66 9.85 21.30 6.71
C ALA A 66 11.32 21.37 7.18
N ASP A 67 11.54 21.31 8.49
CA ASP A 67 12.89 21.35 9.06
C ASP A 67 13.64 20.02 8.93
N TRP A 68 12.95 18.92 9.20
CA TRP A 68 13.59 17.62 9.35
C TRP A 68 13.80 16.89 8.03
N ASP A 69 12.94 17.07 7.03
CA ASP A 69 12.94 16.18 5.86
C ASP A 69 14.29 16.15 5.13
N ARG A 70 14.92 17.32 4.96
CA ARG A 70 16.24 17.46 4.32
C ARG A 70 17.39 16.76 5.06
N THR A 71 17.20 16.40 6.33
CA THR A 71 18.23 15.74 7.15
C THR A 71 18.17 14.21 7.07
N PHE A 72 17.01 13.67 6.68
CA PHE A 72 16.81 12.22 6.55
C PHE A 72 17.58 11.67 5.36
N ALA A 73 18.02 10.43 5.50
CA ALA A 73 18.77 9.71 4.45
C ALA A 73 18.07 9.77 3.08
N GLU A 74 18.85 9.94 2.01
CA GLU A 74 18.36 9.99 0.64
C GLU A 74 17.67 8.68 0.20
N THR A 75 18.06 7.58 0.85
CA THR A 75 17.53 6.23 0.67
C THR A 75 16.29 5.92 1.53
N SER A 76 15.82 6.89 2.31
CA SER A 76 14.55 6.83 3.03
C SER A 76 13.44 7.50 2.20
N PHE A 77 12.42 6.75 1.83
CA PHE A 77 11.36 7.18 0.90
C PHE A 77 9.97 7.28 1.53
N GLY A 78 9.70 6.50 2.58
CA GLY A 78 8.34 6.39 3.14
C GLY A 78 7.92 7.66 3.85
N PHE A 79 6.66 8.09 3.64
CA PHE A 79 6.04 9.24 4.32
C PHE A 79 6.77 10.59 4.14
N ARG A 80 7.49 10.76 3.04
CA ARG A 80 8.26 11.98 2.75
C ARG A 80 7.74 12.70 1.51
N PRO A 81 7.68 14.04 1.50
CA PRO A 81 7.27 14.82 0.34
C PRO A 81 8.24 14.59 -0.83
N GLY A 82 7.73 14.53 -2.06
CA GLY A 82 8.55 14.35 -3.26
C GLY A 82 9.24 12.98 -3.39
N ARG A 83 9.03 12.05 -2.45
CA ARG A 83 9.52 10.67 -2.49
C ARG A 83 8.36 9.73 -2.82
N SER A 84 8.66 8.62 -3.51
CA SER A 84 7.64 7.66 -3.90
C SER A 84 8.14 6.22 -3.79
N ALA A 85 7.20 5.27 -3.70
CA ALA A 85 7.50 3.85 -3.74
C ALA A 85 8.21 3.45 -5.04
N HIS A 86 7.88 4.09 -6.18
CA HIS A 86 8.54 3.85 -7.45
C HIS A 86 10.02 4.21 -7.39
N ARG A 87 10.37 5.39 -6.86
CA ARG A 87 11.78 5.81 -6.68
C ARG A 87 12.54 4.85 -5.77
N ALA A 88 11.91 4.34 -4.72
CA ALA A 88 12.49 3.33 -3.83
C ALA A 88 12.80 2.02 -4.60
N VAL A 89 11.85 1.52 -5.39
CA VAL A 89 12.01 0.31 -6.22
C VAL A 89 13.06 0.51 -7.31
N GLU A 90 13.13 1.70 -7.92
CA GLU A 90 14.16 2.08 -8.90
C GLU A 90 15.56 2.07 -8.27
N ARG A 91 15.70 2.65 -7.08
CA ARG A 91 16.97 2.64 -6.35
C ARG A 91 17.39 1.22 -5.97
N ALA A 92 16.44 0.40 -5.52
CA ALA A 92 16.67 -1.01 -5.24
C ALA A 92 17.17 -1.76 -6.48
N GLN A 93 16.54 -1.55 -7.64
CA GLN A 93 16.98 -2.13 -8.91
C GLN A 93 18.41 -1.73 -9.26
N ALA A 94 18.75 -0.45 -9.11
CA ALA A 94 20.09 0.05 -9.41
C ALA A 94 21.18 -0.65 -8.58
N TYR A 95 20.92 -0.89 -7.28
CA TYR A 95 21.87 -1.64 -6.45
C TYR A 95 22.03 -3.09 -6.90
N ILE A 96 20.94 -3.76 -7.27
CA ILE A 96 20.98 -5.13 -7.77
C ILE A 96 21.77 -5.19 -9.08
N ALA A 97 21.52 -4.24 -10.01
CA ALA A 97 22.24 -4.13 -11.27
C ALA A 97 23.74 -3.84 -11.08
N ALA A 98 24.12 -3.11 -10.01
CA ALA A 98 25.50 -2.87 -9.63
C ALA A 98 26.19 -4.08 -8.95
N GLY A 99 25.59 -5.28 -8.99
CA GLY A 99 26.16 -6.52 -8.47
C GLY A 99 25.84 -6.80 -7.00
N HIS A 100 24.97 -6.03 -6.35
CA HIS A 100 24.49 -6.34 -4.99
C HIS A 100 23.30 -7.31 -5.06
N SER A 101 23.59 -8.55 -5.46
CA SER A 101 22.59 -9.56 -5.84
C SER A 101 21.92 -10.29 -4.66
N ILE A 102 22.20 -9.90 -3.43
CA ILE A 102 21.58 -10.45 -2.21
C ILE A 102 20.92 -9.31 -1.45
N VAL A 103 19.68 -9.51 -1.00
CA VAL A 103 18.94 -8.56 -0.17
C VAL A 103 18.79 -9.11 1.24
N VAL A 104 19.06 -8.25 2.22
CA VAL A 104 18.68 -8.41 3.62
C VAL A 104 17.39 -7.64 3.80
N ASP A 105 16.28 -8.38 3.86
CA ASP A 105 14.93 -7.85 4.02
C ASP A 105 14.59 -7.82 5.51
N ILE A 106 14.33 -6.63 6.05
CA ILE A 106 14.09 -6.38 7.47
C ILE A 106 12.63 -5.94 7.64
N ASP A 107 11.88 -6.73 8.40
CA ASP A 107 10.50 -6.45 8.85
C ASP A 107 10.50 -6.31 10.37
N LEU A 108 9.89 -5.24 10.89
CA LEU A 108 9.79 -4.97 12.31
C LEU A 108 8.50 -5.53 12.89
N GLU A 109 8.57 -6.16 14.06
CA GLU A 109 7.40 -6.75 14.70
C GLU A 109 6.51 -5.66 15.32
N LYS A 110 5.31 -5.47 14.77
CA LYS A 110 4.32 -4.48 15.27
C LYS A 110 4.96 -3.11 15.55
N PHE A 111 5.76 -2.61 14.59
CA PHE A 111 6.60 -1.41 14.77
C PHE A 111 5.89 -0.26 15.50
N PHE A 112 4.75 0.19 14.96
CA PHE A 112 3.98 1.30 15.53
C PHE A 112 3.47 1.03 16.95
N ASP A 113 3.25 -0.22 17.34
CA ASP A 113 2.74 -0.57 18.66
C ASP A 113 3.88 -0.69 19.70
N ARG A 114 5.14 -0.87 19.26
CA ARG A 114 6.32 -1.07 20.11
C ARG A 114 7.27 0.14 20.17
N VAL A 115 6.86 1.30 19.68
CA VAL A 115 7.71 2.50 19.72
C VAL A 115 7.85 2.98 21.16
N ASN A 116 9.07 2.91 21.71
CA ASN A 116 9.34 3.41 23.06
C ASN A 116 9.29 4.96 23.08
N HIS A 117 8.43 5.53 23.93
CA HIS A 117 8.21 6.98 24.00
C HIS A 117 9.44 7.75 24.45
N ASP A 118 10.22 7.24 25.41
CA ASP A 118 11.37 7.97 25.96
C ASP A 118 12.51 8.06 24.96
N ILE A 119 12.80 6.97 24.25
CA ILE A 119 13.78 6.97 23.15
C ILE A 119 13.32 7.94 22.07
N LEU A 120 12.06 7.86 21.63
CA LEU A 120 11.51 8.74 20.61
C LEU A 120 11.59 10.21 21.03
N MET A 121 11.14 10.54 22.24
CA MET A 121 11.17 11.91 22.76
C MET A 121 12.59 12.42 22.95
N GLY A 122 13.54 11.55 23.31
CA GLY A 122 14.97 11.89 23.32
C GLY A 122 15.51 12.24 21.93
N LEU A 123 15.03 11.57 20.87
CA LEU A 123 15.37 11.92 19.49
C LEU A 123 14.72 13.22 19.04
N VAL A 124 13.46 13.47 19.43
CA VAL A 124 12.77 14.74 19.14
C VAL A 124 13.48 15.91 19.84
N ALA A 125 13.85 15.75 21.11
CA ALA A 125 14.54 16.78 21.89
C ALA A 125 15.91 17.18 21.31
N LYS A 126 16.58 16.30 20.55
CA LYS A 126 17.81 16.65 19.82
C LYS A 126 17.58 17.62 18.66
N ARG A 127 16.34 17.73 18.17
CA ARG A 127 15.97 18.58 17.02
C ARG A 127 15.04 19.73 17.39
N VAL A 128 14.37 19.66 18.54
CA VAL A 128 13.39 20.65 19.00
C VAL A 128 13.76 21.09 20.40
N ALA A 129 14.13 22.37 20.52
CA ALA A 129 14.44 22.98 21.81
C ALA A 129 13.18 23.44 22.57
N ASP A 130 12.07 23.72 21.88
CA ASP A 130 10.84 24.20 22.51
C ASP A 130 10.17 23.11 23.37
N LYS A 131 10.26 23.30 24.69
CA LYS A 131 9.69 22.39 25.70
C LYS A 131 8.18 22.22 25.57
N ARG A 132 7.45 23.22 25.05
CA ARG A 132 5.99 23.15 24.87
C ARG A 132 5.63 22.16 23.78
N ILE A 133 6.37 22.17 22.66
CA ILE A 133 6.19 21.20 21.58
C ILE A 133 6.56 19.80 22.06
N LEU A 134 7.65 19.65 22.83
CA LEU A 134 8.01 18.35 23.42
C LEU A 134 6.90 17.81 24.33
N LYS A 135 6.34 18.67 25.19
CA LYS A 135 5.23 18.29 26.08
C LYS A 135 3.98 17.90 25.27
N LEU A 136 3.66 18.65 24.21
CA LEU A 136 2.51 18.38 23.35
C LEU A 136 2.65 17.05 22.59
N ILE A 137 3.82 16.77 22.01
CA ILE A 137 4.07 15.49 21.32
C ILE A 137 3.97 14.33 22.30
N ARG A 138 4.55 14.45 23.50
CA ARG A 138 4.42 13.43 24.54
C ARG A 138 2.97 13.26 24.99
N ALA A 139 2.19 14.34 25.08
CA ALA A 139 0.77 14.26 25.40
C ALA A 139 -0.02 13.49 24.33
N PHE A 140 0.31 13.64 23.04
CA PHE A 140 -0.32 12.84 21.97
C PHE A 140 0.01 11.35 22.07
N LEU A 141 1.25 11.01 22.44
CA LEU A 141 1.68 9.62 22.63
C LEU A 141 0.99 8.97 23.85
N ASN A 142 0.74 9.77 24.90
CA ASN A 142 0.14 9.32 26.16
C ASN A 142 -1.40 9.40 26.19
N ALA A 143 -2.05 9.90 25.13
CA ALA A 143 -3.49 10.21 25.13
C ALA A 143 -4.40 9.00 25.44
N GLY A 144 -3.87 7.78 25.39
CA GLY A 144 -4.61 6.56 25.68
C GLY A 144 -5.47 6.11 24.51
N VAL A 145 -6.08 4.94 24.65
CA VAL A 145 -6.98 4.34 23.64
C VAL A 145 -8.36 4.14 24.24
N LEU A 146 -9.39 4.60 23.53
CA LEU A 146 -10.79 4.34 23.85
C LEU A 146 -11.26 3.09 23.10
N GLU A 147 -11.65 2.06 23.85
CA GLU A 147 -12.14 0.77 23.34
C GLU A 147 -13.30 0.28 24.23
N GLY A 148 -14.45 -0.03 23.63
CA GLY A 148 -15.63 -0.50 24.39
C GLY A 148 -16.18 0.50 25.42
N GLY A 149 -15.88 1.79 25.29
CA GLY A 149 -16.26 2.82 26.26
C GLY A 149 -15.28 2.99 27.43
N LEU A 150 -14.23 2.18 27.50
CA LEU A 150 -13.17 2.28 28.51
C LEU A 150 -11.91 2.92 27.91
N VAL A 151 -11.27 3.78 28.69
CA VAL A 151 -9.99 4.40 28.32
C VAL A 151 -8.87 3.59 28.95
N SER A 152 -7.97 3.05 28.12
CA SER A 152 -6.76 2.37 28.58
C SER A 152 -5.53 3.25 28.34
N PRO A 153 -4.58 3.30 29.29
CA PRO A 153 -3.32 4.03 29.10
C PRO A 153 -2.49 3.40 27.97
N THR A 154 -1.62 4.20 27.36
CA THR A 154 -0.67 3.77 26.32
C THR A 154 0.74 3.96 26.84
N GLU A 155 1.42 2.86 27.15
CA GLU A 155 2.80 2.87 27.69
C GLU A 155 3.85 2.84 26.58
N GLU A 156 3.54 2.23 25.44
CA GLU A 156 4.38 2.19 24.24
C GLU A 156 3.54 2.30 22.96
N GLY A 157 4.22 2.69 21.88
CA GLY A 157 3.65 2.82 20.55
C GLY A 157 3.24 4.24 20.17
N THR A 158 2.99 4.46 18.89
CA THR A 158 2.46 5.70 18.34
C THR A 158 1.18 5.38 17.57
N PRO A 159 0.09 6.16 17.75
CA PRO A 159 -1.21 5.80 17.20
C PRO A 159 -1.17 5.69 15.67
N GLN A 160 -1.51 4.51 15.15
CA GLN A 160 -1.68 4.25 13.72
C GLN A 160 -2.94 4.97 13.23
N GLY A 161 -2.80 6.23 12.82
CA GLY A 161 -3.90 7.11 12.42
C GLY A 161 -3.70 8.57 12.80
N GLY A 162 -2.72 8.87 13.67
CA GLY A 162 -2.27 10.23 13.94
C GLY A 162 -1.47 10.80 12.76
N PRO A 163 -1.77 12.04 12.27
CA PRO A 163 -1.00 12.67 11.21
C PRO A 163 0.49 12.83 11.51
N LEU A 164 0.87 12.99 12.77
CA LEU A 164 2.26 13.18 13.18
C LEU A 164 3.06 11.85 13.27
N SER A 165 2.38 10.73 13.51
CA SER A 165 3.00 9.41 13.73
C SER A 165 3.98 8.98 12.62
N PRO A 166 3.71 9.19 11.32
CA PRO A 166 4.64 8.80 10.25
C PRO A 166 5.97 9.57 10.29
N LEU A 167 5.95 10.86 10.64
CA LEU A 167 7.16 11.68 10.75
C LEU A 167 8.01 11.20 11.94
N LEU A 168 7.38 10.95 13.09
CA LEU A 168 8.04 10.41 14.29
C LEU A 168 8.65 9.03 14.03
N SER A 169 7.96 8.20 13.25
CA SER A 169 8.46 6.89 12.81
C SER A 169 9.73 7.02 11.97
N ASN A 170 9.77 7.99 11.05
CA ASN A 170 10.96 8.26 10.26
C ASN A 170 12.11 8.76 11.12
N LEU A 171 11.85 9.63 12.10
CA LEU A 171 12.86 10.11 13.04
C LEU A 171 13.46 8.96 13.86
N MET A 172 12.63 8.03 14.34
CA MET A 172 13.09 6.85 15.08
C MET A 172 14.02 5.99 14.23
N LEU A 173 13.63 5.70 12.99
CA LEU A 173 14.39 4.83 12.08
C LEU A 173 15.56 5.54 11.38
N ASP A 174 15.66 6.87 11.45
CA ASP A 174 16.82 7.62 10.97
C ASP A 174 18.10 7.20 11.72
N VAL A 175 17.98 6.73 12.97
CA VAL A 175 19.13 6.16 13.71
C VAL A 175 19.70 4.93 13.00
N LEU A 176 18.84 4.06 12.45
CA LEU A 176 19.28 2.94 11.63
C LEU A 176 19.88 3.43 10.32
N ASP A 177 19.22 4.37 9.65
CA ASP A 177 19.68 4.91 8.36
C ASP A 177 21.09 5.51 8.47
N LYS A 178 21.34 6.35 9.47
CA LYS A 178 22.65 6.97 9.70
C LYS A 178 23.74 5.95 10.02
N GLU A 179 23.41 4.87 10.74
CA GLU A 179 24.38 3.80 10.96
C GLU A 179 24.70 3.05 9.65
N LEU A 180 23.69 2.78 8.82
CA LEU A 180 23.88 2.13 7.52
C LEU A 180 24.69 3.00 6.55
N GLU A 181 24.42 4.31 6.52
CA GLU A 181 25.19 5.30 5.77
C GLU A 181 26.65 5.33 6.23
N LYS A 182 26.88 5.42 7.55
CA LYS A 182 28.23 5.41 8.14
C LYS A 182 29.04 4.16 7.77
N ARG A 183 28.36 3.01 7.65
CA ARG A 183 28.99 1.73 7.25
C ARG A 183 29.10 1.55 5.73
N GLY A 184 28.66 2.52 4.93
CA GLY A 184 28.71 2.46 3.47
C GLY A 184 27.76 1.42 2.86
N HIS A 185 26.71 1.01 3.58
CA HIS A 185 25.77 0.03 3.08
C HIS A 185 24.85 0.61 2.00
N ARG A 186 24.49 -0.22 1.02
CA ARG A 186 23.49 0.12 0.00
C ARG A 186 22.14 -0.34 0.51
N PHE A 187 21.24 0.58 0.83
CA PHE A 187 19.94 0.23 1.37
C PHE A 187 18.84 1.12 0.79
N VAL A 188 17.61 0.66 0.93
CA VAL A 188 16.39 1.39 0.59
C VAL A 188 15.39 1.14 1.71
N ARG A 189 14.89 2.21 2.33
CA ARG A 189 13.87 2.14 3.36
C ARG A 189 12.59 2.84 2.93
N TYR A 190 11.46 2.17 3.15
CA TYR A 190 10.13 2.75 2.97
C TYR A 190 9.30 2.47 4.22
N ALA A 191 9.14 3.48 5.07
CA ALA A 191 8.57 3.33 6.40
C ALA A 191 9.39 2.32 7.23
N ASP A 192 8.76 1.23 7.69
CA ASP A 192 9.34 0.11 8.43
C ASP A 192 9.96 -0.97 7.54
N ASP A 193 9.60 -1.03 6.25
CA ASP A 193 10.16 -1.96 5.26
C ASP A 193 11.56 -1.47 4.83
N CYS A 194 12.61 -2.16 5.28
CA CYS A 194 14.00 -1.81 5.02
C CYS A 194 14.75 -2.95 4.34
N ASN A 195 15.30 -2.66 3.14
CA ASN A 195 16.08 -3.60 2.36
C ASN A 195 17.52 -3.14 2.23
N ILE A 196 18.47 -4.00 2.60
CA ILE A 196 19.91 -3.76 2.46
C ILE A 196 20.48 -4.70 1.40
N TYR A 197 21.20 -4.15 0.42
CA TYR A 197 21.71 -4.86 -0.73
C TYR A 197 23.21 -5.13 -0.59
N VAL A 198 23.59 -6.41 -0.61
CA VAL A 198 24.95 -6.90 -0.41
C VAL A 198 25.36 -7.85 -1.54
N ARG A 199 26.66 -8.13 -1.65
CA ARG A 199 27.22 -8.97 -2.72
C ARG A 199 27.16 -10.47 -2.44
N SER A 200 27.09 -10.88 -1.17
CA SER A 200 27.11 -12.30 -0.80
C SER A 200 26.18 -12.62 0.37
N GLN A 201 25.73 -13.87 0.44
CA GLN A 201 24.85 -14.37 1.49
C GLN A 201 25.47 -14.19 2.88
N ARG A 202 26.73 -14.60 3.05
CA ARG A 202 27.49 -14.43 4.30
C ARG A 202 27.57 -12.98 4.75
N ALA A 203 27.77 -12.04 3.82
CA ALA A 203 27.77 -10.62 4.15
C ALA A 203 26.39 -10.16 4.62
N GLY A 204 25.32 -10.67 4.02
CA GLY A 204 23.95 -10.36 4.39
C GLY A 204 23.59 -10.84 5.79
N GLU A 205 23.94 -12.08 6.14
CA GLU A 205 23.71 -12.63 7.48
C GLU A 205 24.44 -11.85 8.57
N ARG A 206 25.71 -11.47 8.29
CA ARG A 206 26.47 -10.61 9.19
C ARG A 206 25.83 -9.24 9.38
N VAL A 207 25.32 -8.63 8.31
CA VAL A 207 24.62 -7.34 8.37
C VAL A 207 23.32 -7.46 9.15
N LEU A 208 22.53 -8.51 8.90
CA LEU A 208 21.27 -8.76 9.60
C LEU A 208 21.48 -8.84 11.12
N ALA A 209 22.45 -9.64 11.58
CA ALA A 209 22.77 -9.77 13.00
C ALA A 209 23.25 -8.43 13.61
N GLY A 210 23.99 -7.63 12.85
CA GLY A 210 24.44 -6.30 13.26
C GLY A 210 23.28 -5.31 13.40
N VAL A 211 22.31 -5.36 12.48
CA VAL A 211 21.12 -4.51 12.49
C VAL A 211 20.17 -4.92 13.62
N GLU A 212 19.95 -6.22 13.82
CA GLU A 212 19.17 -6.76 14.95
C GLU A 212 19.69 -6.23 16.28
N ARG A 213 21.00 -6.35 16.50
CA ARG A 213 21.64 -5.85 17.73
C ARG A 213 21.48 -4.33 17.90
N LEU A 214 21.54 -3.56 16.81
CA LEU A 214 21.36 -2.11 16.88
C LEU A 214 19.92 -1.75 17.24
N LEU A 215 18.94 -2.36 16.56
CA LEU A 215 17.53 -2.10 16.78
C LEU A 215 17.11 -2.47 18.20
N GLU A 216 17.54 -3.63 18.70
CA GLU A 216 17.20 -4.08 20.04
C GLU A 216 17.89 -3.25 21.13
N LYS A 217 19.18 -2.94 20.97
CA LYS A 217 19.93 -2.22 22.02
C LYS A 217 19.65 -0.73 22.05
N ARG A 218 19.61 -0.06 20.89
CA ARG A 218 19.47 1.40 20.80
C ARG A 218 18.03 1.88 20.69
N LEU A 219 17.18 1.12 20.00
CA LEU A 219 15.80 1.54 19.72
C LEU A 219 14.75 0.71 20.48
N LYS A 220 15.15 -0.38 21.15
CA LYS A 220 14.25 -1.34 21.83
C LYS A 220 13.20 -1.93 20.89
N LEU A 221 13.51 -2.02 19.60
CA LEU A 221 12.64 -2.58 18.57
C LEU A 221 13.03 -4.02 18.26
N LYS A 222 12.03 -4.89 18.06
CA LYS A 222 12.23 -6.31 17.70
C LYS A 222 12.04 -6.54 16.21
N ILE A 223 12.94 -7.33 15.61
CA ILE A 223 12.80 -7.80 14.23
C ILE A 223 11.82 -8.97 14.19
N ASN A 224 10.95 -8.97 13.18
CA ASN A 224 10.11 -10.11 12.85
C ASN A 224 10.94 -11.18 12.10
N LYS A 225 11.47 -12.16 12.82
CA LYS A 225 12.32 -13.23 12.26
C LYS A 225 11.61 -14.11 11.23
N ALA A 226 10.29 -14.24 11.31
CA ALA A 226 9.51 -15.03 10.35
C ALA A 226 9.38 -14.35 8.98
N LYS A 227 9.47 -13.02 8.95
CA LYS A 227 9.36 -12.23 7.72
C LYS A 227 10.70 -11.70 7.22
N SER A 228 11.63 -11.42 8.12
CA SER A 228 12.96 -10.94 7.77
C SER A 228 13.81 -12.09 7.23
N ALA A 229 14.57 -11.84 6.16
CA ALA A 229 15.36 -12.88 5.52
C ALA A 229 16.52 -12.32 4.70
N VAL A 230 17.59 -13.10 4.59
CA VAL A 230 18.67 -12.86 3.63
C VAL A 230 18.45 -13.77 2.43
N ALA A 231 18.14 -13.19 1.28
CA ALA A 231 17.75 -13.95 0.10
C ALA A 231 18.09 -13.23 -1.21
N LYS A 232 17.87 -13.92 -2.33
CA LYS A 232 17.93 -13.27 -3.65
C LYS A 232 16.75 -12.28 -3.81
N PRO A 233 16.94 -11.09 -4.39
CA PRO A 233 15.86 -10.14 -4.67
C PRO A 233 14.72 -10.72 -5.52
N SER A 234 14.99 -11.76 -6.31
CA SER A 234 13.99 -12.41 -7.14
C SER A 234 12.95 -13.21 -6.34
N VAL A 235 13.28 -13.73 -5.17
CA VAL A 235 12.34 -14.52 -4.35
C VAL A 235 11.62 -13.67 -3.30
N ARG A 236 12.05 -12.41 -3.12
CA ARG A 236 11.42 -11.45 -2.21
C ARG A 236 10.53 -10.47 -2.96
N LYS A 237 9.66 -9.82 -2.20
CA LYS A 237 8.80 -8.73 -2.67
C LYS A 237 9.20 -7.46 -1.93
N PHE A 238 9.13 -6.33 -2.60
CA PHE A 238 9.32 -5.01 -2.02
C PHE A 238 8.29 -4.05 -2.61
N LEU A 239 7.46 -3.44 -1.76
CA LEU A 239 6.42 -2.47 -2.17
C LEU A 239 5.48 -2.97 -3.29
N GLY A 240 5.20 -4.28 -3.31
CA GLY A 240 4.34 -4.92 -4.31
C GLY A 240 5.05 -5.35 -5.61
N PHE A 241 6.35 -5.10 -5.72
CA PHE A 241 7.21 -5.54 -6.81
C PHE A 241 8.15 -6.66 -6.38
N SER A 242 8.78 -7.30 -7.35
CA SER A 242 9.90 -8.23 -7.21
C SER A 242 10.83 -8.00 -8.40
N PHE A 243 11.97 -8.67 -8.45
CA PHE A 243 12.93 -8.53 -9.54
C PHE A 243 13.12 -9.84 -10.31
N THR A 244 13.45 -9.76 -11.59
CA THR A 244 13.97 -10.94 -12.32
C THR A 244 15.40 -11.22 -11.87
N GLY A 245 15.85 -12.48 -12.00
CA GLY A 245 17.27 -12.80 -11.90
C GLY A 245 18.02 -12.38 -13.17
N GLY A 246 19.36 -12.46 -13.11
CA GLY A 246 20.25 -12.12 -14.23
C GLY A 246 21.06 -10.84 -13.98
N GLN A 247 21.93 -10.50 -14.94
CA GLN A 247 22.78 -9.30 -14.89
C GLN A 247 21.95 -8.00 -15.00
N GLU A 248 20.86 -8.03 -15.76
CA GLU A 248 19.91 -6.92 -15.89
C GLU A 248 18.59 -7.24 -15.17
N PRO A 249 18.48 -6.93 -13.86
CA PRO A 249 17.26 -7.19 -13.11
C PRO A 249 16.12 -6.32 -13.64
N ARG A 250 15.00 -6.92 -14.04
CA ARG A 250 13.78 -6.23 -14.46
C ARG A 250 12.77 -6.19 -13.34
N ARG A 251 12.06 -5.07 -13.21
CA ARG A 251 10.95 -4.90 -12.25
C ARG A 251 9.76 -5.76 -12.68
N ARG A 252 9.34 -6.70 -11.85
CA ARG A 252 8.13 -7.51 -12.06
C ARG A 252 7.12 -7.30 -10.95
N ILE A 253 5.85 -7.51 -11.24
CA ILE A 253 4.79 -7.41 -10.23
C ILE A 253 4.85 -8.65 -9.32
N ALA A 254 4.79 -8.45 -8.01
CA ALA A 254 4.84 -9.56 -7.06
C ALA A 254 3.61 -10.48 -7.21
N PRO A 255 3.75 -11.82 -7.06
CA PRO A 255 2.64 -12.75 -7.18
C PRO A 255 1.44 -12.43 -6.29
N GLN A 256 1.69 -11.94 -5.07
CA GLN A 256 0.63 -11.54 -4.15
C GLN A 256 -0.18 -10.33 -4.67
N ALA A 257 0.48 -9.36 -5.31
CA ALA A 257 -0.21 -8.21 -5.91
C ALA A 257 -1.08 -8.65 -7.10
N LEU A 258 -0.60 -9.60 -7.92
CA LEU A 258 -1.39 -10.21 -9.00
C LEU A 258 -2.59 -11.01 -8.46
N ALA A 259 -2.41 -11.75 -7.37
CA ALA A 259 -3.49 -12.49 -6.73
C ALA A 259 -4.59 -11.55 -6.21
N ARG A 260 -4.19 -10.46 -5.52
CA ARG A 260 -5.12 -9.41 -5.06
C ARG A 260 -5.84 -8.72 -6.22
N PHE A 261 -5.11 -8.40 -7.29
CA PHE A 261 -5.70 -7.87 -8.51
C PHE A 261 -6.80 -8.79 -9.06
N LYS A 262 -6.47 -10.07 -9.25
CA LYS A 262 -7.44 -11.05 -9.74
C LYS A 262 -8.62 -11.21 -8.76
N ALA A 263 -8.40 -11.17 -7.45
CA ALA A 263 -9.48 -11.22 -6.47
C ALA A 263 -10.43 -10.03 -6.60
N LYS A 264 -9.90 -8.79 -6.69
CA LYS A 264 -10.72 -7.59 -6.84
C LYS A 264 -11.48 -7.57 -8.16
N VAL A 265 -10.85 -7.97 -9.27
CA VAL A 265 -11.55 -8.11 -10.55
C VAL A 265 -12.67 -9.16 -10.45
N ARG A 266 -12.46 -10.28 -9.73
CA ARG A 266 -13.52 -11.29 -9.52
C ARG A 266 -14.73 -10.72 -8.79
N GLU A 267 -14.49 -9.90 -7.76
CA GLU A 267 -15.51 -9.21 -6.99
C GLU A 267 -16.31 -8.24 -7.88
N LEU A 268 -15.62 -7.36 -8.61
CA LEU A 268 -16.25 -6.36 -9.49
C LEU A 268 -17.04 -7.01 -10.64
N THR A 269 -16.53 -8.13 -11.16
CA THR A 269 -17.17 -8.90 -12.25
C THR A 269 -17.99 -10.10 -11.74
N ARG A 270 -18.45 -10.06 -10.49
CA ARG A 270 -19.29 -11.13 -9.93
C ARG A 270 -20.59 -11.23 -10.74
N ARG A 271 -20.88 -12.43 -11.24
CA ARG A 271 -21.97 -12.71 -12.20
C ARG A 271 -23.38 -12.55 -11.61
N THR A 272 -23.49 -12.46 -10.28
CA THR A 272 -24.77 -12.36 -9.54
C THR A 272 -25.05 -10.95 -9.01
N ARG A 273 -24.37 -9.91 -9.53
CA ARG A 273 -24.55 -8.52 -9.07
C ARG A 273 -25.76 -7.80 -9.67
N GLY A 274 -26.40 -8.33 -10.70
CA GLY A 274 -27.55 -7.69 -11.36
C GLY A 274 -27.24 -6.38 -12.12
N ARG A 275 -25.96 -6.02 -12.28
CA ARG A 275 -25.53 -4.81 -12.99
C ARG A 275 -25.38 -5.07 -14.50
N CYS A 276 -25.70 -4.07 -15.33
CA CYS A 276 -25.49 -4.17 -16.76
C CYS A 276 -24.00 -4.13 -17.11
N LEU A 277 -23.64 -4.65 -18.29
CA LEU A 277 -22.23 -4.79 -18.69
C LEU A 277 -21.50 -3.44 -18.79
N VAL A 278 -22.20 -2.37 -19.17
CA VAL A 278 -21.66 -1.00 -19.23
C VAL A 278 -21.24 -0.51 -17.85
N GLN A 279 -22.11 -0.66 -16.85
CA GLN A 279 -21.80 -0.29 -15.46
C GLN A 279 -20.62 -1.09 -14.91
N ILE A 280 -20.58 -2.40 -15.17
CA ILE A 280 -19.47 -3.26 -14.76
C ILE A 280 -18.16 -2.79 -15.42
N ALA A 281 -18.18 -2.46 -16.72
CA ALA A 281 -17.01 -1.97 -17.43
C ALA A 281 -16.51 -0.63 -16.85
N LYS A 282 -17.41 0.31 -16.53
CA LYS A 282 -17.06 1.60 -15.92
C LYS A 282 -16.45 1.43 -14.52
N GLU A 283 -17.11 0.69 -13.62
CA GLU A 283 -16.59 0.41 -12.27
C GLU A 283 -15.22 -0.29 -12.32
N LEU A 284 -15.09 -1.28 -13.20
CA LEU A 284 -13.84 -1.99 -13.40
C LEU A 284 -12.74 -1.06 -13.90
N SER A 285 -13.05 -0.18 -14.86
CA SER A 285 -12.06 0.73 -15.47
C SER A 285 -11.45 1.69 -14.47
N THR A 286 -12.24 2.25 -13.54
CA THR A 286 -11.71 3.09 -12.46
C THR A 286 -10.64 2.35 -11.65
N TYR A 287 -10.90 1.07 -11.32
CA TYR A 287 -9.92 0.23 -10.64
C TYR A 287 -8.69 -0.07 -11.50
N LEU A 288 -8.89 -0.42 -12.78
CA LEU A 288 -7.80 -0.76 -13.70
C LEU A 288 -6.86 0.42 -13.94
N ILE A 289 -7.40 1.63 -14.09
CA ILE A 289 -6.61 2.86 -14.29
C ILE A 289 -5.72 3.12 -13.08
N GLY A 290 -6.29 3.08 -11.86
CA GLY A 290 -5.51 3.30 -10.64
C GLY A 290 -4.46 2.21 -10.42
N TRP A 291 -4.83 0.95 -10.64
CA TRP A 291 -3.90 -0.18 -10.51
C TRP A 291 -2.76 -0.09 -11.54
N HIS A 292 -3.05 0.26 -12.79
CA HIS A 292 -2.03 0.49 -13.81
C HIS A 292 -1.15 1.69 -13.48
N GLY A 293 -1.70 2.77 -12.92
CA GLY A 293 -0.91 3.93 -12.48
C GLY A 293 0.20 3.57 -11.51
N TYR A 294 -0.03 2.58 -10.63
CA TYR A 294 1.01 2.08 -9.72
C TYR A 294 1.84 0.93 -10.34
N PHE A 295 1.22 -0.12 -10.85
CA PHE A 295 1.92 -1.35 -11.28
C PHE A 295 2.40 -1.34 -12.73
N GLY A 296 1.96 -0.38 -13.55
CA GLY A 296 2.45 -0.17 -14.91
C GLY A 296 3.95 0.16 -14.98
N PHE A 297 4.53 0.56 -13.85
CA PHE A 297 5.98 0.74 -13.64
C PHE A 297 6.83 -0.55 -13.83
N CYS A 298 6.18 -1.72 -13.95
CA CYS A 298 6.86 -2.98 -14.24
C CYS A 298 7.52 -2.99 -15.64
N GLN A 299 8.59 -3.75 -15.80
CA GLN A 299 9.32 -3.96 -17.05
C GLN A 299 9.01 -5.33 -17.67
N THR A 300 7.86 -5.92 -17.30
CA THR A 300 7.37 -7.21 -17.81
C THR A 300 5.97 -7.06 -18.43
N PRO A 301 5.85 -6.42 -19.61
CA PRO A 301 4.56 -6.06 -20.20
C PRO A 301 3.72 -7.26 -20.66
N SER A 302 4.33 -8.43 -20.84
CA SER A 302 3.60 -9.69 -21.12
C SER A 302 2.58 -10.01 -20.03
N VAL A 303 2.91 -9.78 -18.76
CA VAL A 303 1.99 -10.01 -17.63
C VAL A 303 0.75 -9.12 -17.75
N LEU A 304 0.93 -7.85 -18.11
CA LEU A 304 -0.17 -6.90 -18.30
C LEU A 304 -1.09 -7.35 -19.44
N ARG A 305 -0.52 -7.77 -20.59
CA ARG A 305 -1.29 -8.31 -21.72
C ARG A 305 -2.12 -9.54 -21.33
N VAL A 306 -1.55 -10.45 -20.53
CA VAL A 306 -2.26 -11.64 -20.04
C VAL A 306 -3.40 -11.26 -19.09
N LEU A 307 -3.21 -10.27 -18.22
CA LEU A 307 -4.29 -9.77 -17.34
C LEU A 307 -5.44 -9.18 -18.16
N ASP A 308 -5.11 -8.39 -19.18
CA ASP A 308 -6.07 -7.79 -20.11
C ASP A 308 -6.93 -8.84 -20.83
N GLN A 309 -6.29 -9.88 -21.37
CA GLN A 309 -6.98 -11.01 -22.00
C GLN A 309 -7.89 -11.73 -20.99
N TRP A 310 -7.40 -11.94 -19.78
CA TRP A 310 -8.15 -12.58 -18.70
C TRP A 310 -9.38 -11.77 -18.28
N ILE A 311 -9.26 -10.43 -18.19
CA ILE A 311 -10.38 -9.52 -17.89
C ILE A 311 -11.45 -9.60 -18.97
N ARG A 312 -11.07 -9.50 -20.26
CA ARG A 312 -12.04 -9.60 -21.36
C ARG A 312 -12.75 -10.94 -21.37
N ARG A 313 -12.03 -12.04 -21.12
CA ARG A 313 -12.64 -13.37 -20.94
C ARG A 313 -13.63 -13.40 -19.76
N ARG A 314 -13.34 -12.71 -18.65
CA ARG A 314 -14.30 -12.60 -17.54
C ARG A 314 -15.55 -11.84 -17.93
N LEU A 315 -15.42 -10.72 -18.62
CA LEU A 315 -16.58 -9.94 -19.09
C LEU A 315 -17.43 -10.73 -20.09
N ARG A 316 -16.80 -11.49 -21.00
CA ARG A 316 -17.52 -12.46 -21.87
C ARG A 316 -18.29 -13.49 -21.05
N ALA A 317 -17.71 -14.03 -19.98
CA ALA A 317 -18.41 -14.96 -19.09
C ALA A 317 -19.57 -14.32 -18.31
N VAL A 318 -19.50 -13.02 -18.02
CA VAL A 318 -20.59 -12.25 -17.41
C VAL A 318 -21.73 -12.06 -18.42
N ALA A 319 -21.41 -11.56 -19.62
CA ALA A 319 -22.39 -11.37 -20.69
C ALA A 319 -23.13 -12.68 -21.03
N TRP A 320 -22.39 -13.80 -21.17
CA TRP A 320 -22.98 -15.12 -21.40
C TRP A 320 -23.99 -15.53 -20.33
N LYS A 321 -23.70 -15.22 -19.05
CA LYS A 321 -24.62 -15.52 -17.95
C LYS A 321 -25.83 -14.58 -17.94
N GLN A 322 -25.66 -13.32 -18.34
CA GLN A 322 -26.74 -12.33 -18.45
C GLN A 322 -27.76 -12.68 -19.53
N TRP A 323 -27.36 -13.39 -20.59
CA TRP A 323 -28.28 -13.90 -21.62
C TRP A 323 -29.16 -15.06 -21.11
N LYS A 324 -28.99 -15.49 -19.85
CA LYS A 324 -29.81 -16.45 -19.08
C LYS A 324 -29.99 -17.83 -19.74
N TYR A 325 -30.85 -17.98 -20.75
CA TYR A 325 -31.34 -19.24 -21.31
C TYR A 325 -30.98 -19.42 -22.80
N GLY A 326 -31.10 -20.66 -23.31
CA GLY A 326 -30.61 -21.08 -24.63
C GLY A 326 -31.11 -20.23 -25.81
N PRO A 327 -32.44 -20.08 -26.00
CA PRO A 327 -32.99 -19.20 -27.04
C PRO A 327 -32.46 -17.77 -27.02
N ALA A 328 -32.37 -17.14 -25.84
CA ALA A 328 -31.83 -15.79 -25.71
C ALA A 328 -30.35 -15.72 -26.06
N ARG A 329 -29.54 -16.72 -25.67
CA ARG A 329 -28.13 -16.82 -26.09
C ARG A 329 -27.99 -16.96 -27.60
N PHE A 330 -28.80 -17.81 -28.22
CA PHE A 330 -28.78 -18.00 -29.67
C PHE A 330 -29.13 -16.70 -30.41
N ALA A 331 -30.24 -16.07 -30.03
CA ALA A 331 -30.68 -14.80 -30.62
C ALA A 331 -29.59 -13.73 -30.50
N GLU A 332 -28.94 -13.64 -29.34
CA GLU A 332 -27.92 -12.65 -29.08
C GLU A 332 -26.61 -12.90 -29.84
N LEU A 333 -26.21 -14.16 -30.01
CA LEU A 333 -25.08 -14.53 -30.87
C LEU A 333 -25.36 -14.19 -32.33
N ARG A 334 -26.56 -14.49 -32.83
CA ARG A 334 -26.98 -14.16 -34.21
C ARG A 334 -27.01 -12.66 -34.45
N ARG A 335 -27.59 -11.90 -33.51
CA ARG A 335 -27.65 -10.43 -33.55
C ARG A 335 -26.26 -9.79 -33.63
N ARG A 336 -25.24 -10.47 -33.08
CA ARG A 336 -23.85 -10.03 -33.05
C ARG A 336 -22.98 -10.66 -34.16
N GLY A 337 -23.60 -11.19 -35.21
CA GLY A 337 -22.90 -11.65 -36.42
C GLY A 337 -22.30 -13.06 -36.35
N VAL A 338 -22.63 -13.87 -35.34
CA VAL A 338 -22.16 -15.28 -35.28
C VAL A 338 -22.99 -16.14 -36.22
N GLY A 339 -22.36 -16.98 -37.06
CA GLY A 339 -23.02 -17.93 -37.96
C GLY A 339 -24.02 -18.87 -37.27
N ARG A 340 -25.04 -19.35 -38.00
CA ARG A 340 -26.18 -20.11 -37.43
C ARG A 340 -25.72 -21.36 -36.69
N ASP A 341 -24.89 -22.19 -37.31
CA ASP A 341 -24.47 -23.47 -36.74
C ASP A 341 -23.58 -23.28 -35.52
N LEU A 342 -22.61 -22.36 -35.61
CA LEU A 342 -21.74 -22.00 -34.50
C LEU A 342 -22.52 -21.40 -33.31
N ALA A 343 -23.55 -20.59 -33.60
CA ALA A 343 -24.42 -20.03 -32.57
C ALA A 343 -25.26 -21.13 -31.89
N ALA A 344 -25.84 -22.06 -32.65
CA ALA A 344 -26.62 -23.17 -32.12
C ALA A 344 -25.77 -24.10 -31.25
N GLN A 345 -24.61 -24.53 -31.75
CA GLN A 345 -23.66 -25.38 -31.03
C GLN A 345 -23.20 -24.73 -29.71
N THR A 346 -22.94 -23.42 -29.73
CA THR A 346 -22.48 -22.70 -28.53
C THR A 346 -23.62 -22.50 -27.52
N ALA A 347 -24.83 -22.16 -27.98
CA ALA A 347 -26.01 -21.94 -27.13
C ALA A 347 -26.48 -23.24 -26.44
N GLY A 348 -26.45 -24.36 -27.15
CA GLY A 348 -26.81 -25.69 -26.65
C GLY A 348 -25.71 -26.41 -25.86
N SER A 349 -24.51 -25.84 -25.77
CA SER A 349 -23.39 -26.52 -25.08
C SER A 349 -23.64 -26.67 -23.57
N PRO A 350 -23.38 -27.85 -22.97
CA PRO A 350 -23.50 -28.07 -21.53
C PRO A 350 -22.35 -27.42 -20.74
N ARG A 351 -21.35 -26.86 -21.42
CA ARG A 351 -20.14 -26.32 -20.80
C ARG A 351 -20.44 -25.05 -19.99
N GLY A 352 -19.75 -24.90 -18.85
CA GLY A 352 -19.94 -23.75 -17.98
C GLY A 352 -19.52 -22.40 -18.60
N PRO A 353 -19.99 -21.26 -18.05
CA PRO A 353 -19.74 -19.92 -18.60
C PRO A 353 -18.26 -19.56 -18.81
N TRP A 354 -17.37 -20.06 -17.94
CA TRP A 354 -15.93 -19.79 -18.07
C TRP A 354 -15.28 -20.49 -19.27
N ARG A 355 -15.76 -21.70 -19.61
CA ARG A 355 -15.29 -22.45 -20.77
C ARG A 355 -15.81 -21.81 -22.05
N LEU A 356 -17.10 -21.44 -22.10
CA LEU A 356 -17.73 -20.83 -23.26
C LEU A 356 -17.25 -19.41 -23.56
N ALA A 357 -16.82 -18.65 -22.55
CA ALA A 357 -16.21 -17.34 -22.74
C ALA A 357 -14.89 -17.33 -23.55
N ASN A 358 -14.33 -18.50 -23.83
CA ASN A 358 -13.16 -18.70 -24.68
C ASN A 358 -13.50 -19.40 -26.01
N SER A 359 -14.78 -19.48 -26.37
CA SER A 359 -15.20 -20.06 -27.65
C SER A 359 -15.04 -19.06 -28.81
N PRO A 360 -14.93 -19.54 -30.06
CA PRO A 360 -14.94 -18.67 -31.23
C PRO A 360 -16.21 -17.81 -31.31
N ALA A 361 -17.38 -18.39 -31.02
CA ALA A 361 -18.66 -17.69 -31.02
C ALA A 361 -18.67 -16.44 -30.11
N LEU A 362 -18.17 -16.57 -28.88
CA LEU A 362 -18.13 -15.46 -27.94
C LEU A 362 -17.04 -14.43 -28.28
N THR A 363 -15.97 -14.85 -28.95
CA THR A 363 -14.94 -13.93 -29.44
C THR A 363 -15.47 -13.08 -30.60
N ILE A 364 -16.25 -13.67 -31.51
CA ILE A 364 -16.92 -12.98 -32.61
C ILE A 364 -18.01 -12.04 -32.07
N ALA A 365 -18.88 -12.54 -31.19
CA ALA A 365 -19.99 -11.75 -30.66
C ALA A 365 -19.55 -10.58 -29.75
N LEU A 366 -18.44 -10.75 -29.02
CA LEU A 366 -17.92 -9.79 -28.05
C LEU A 366 -16.42 -9.56 -28.30
N PRO A 367 -16.07 -8.87 -29.40
CA PRO A 367 -14.68 -8.62 -29.78
C PRO A 367 -14.02 -7.64 -28.81
N ASN A 368 -12.69 -7.50 -28.88
CA ASN A 368 -11.96 -6.58 -28.00
C ASN A 368 -12.45 -5.12 -28.18
N GLY A 369 -12.76 -4.71 -29.42
CA GLY A 369 -13.29 -3.38 -29.73
C GLY A 369 -14.63 -3.07 -29.07
N PHE A 370 -15.50 -4.07 -28.89
CA PHE A 370 -16.75 -3.92 -28.16
C PHE A 370 -16.50 -3.54 -26.70
N PHE A 371 -15.56 -4.18 -26.01
CA PHE A 371 -15.26 -3.80 -24.63
C PHE A 371 -14.62 -2.42 -24.53
N ALA A 372 -13.79 -2.04 -25.49
CA ALA A 372 -13.24 -0.69 -25.58
C ALA A 372 -14.35 0.36 -25.76
N SER A 373 -15.36 0.09 -26.60
CA SER A 373 -16.51 0.99 -26.79
C SER A 373 -17.40 1.11 -25.55
N LEU A 374 -17.35 0.14 -24.62
CA LEU A 374 -17.99 0.27 -23.30
C LEU A 374 -17.18 1.11 -22.29
N GLY A 375 -16.05 1.67 -22.72
CA GLY A 375 -15.14 2.43 -21.86
C GLY A 375 -14.23 1.56 -20.99
N LEU A 376 -14.00 0.28 -21.36
CA LEU A 376 -13.09 -0.59 -20.61
C LEU A 376 -11.63 -0.12 -20.76
N ALA A 377 -11.02 0.31 -19.66
CA ALA A 377 -9.59 0.63 -19.62
C ALA A 377 -8.73 -0.63 -19.78
N SER A 378 -7.58 -0.48 -20.45
CA SER A 378 -6.56 -1.52 -20.57
C SER A 378 -5.44 -1.29 -19.55
N VAL A 379 -4.98 -2.36 -18.91
CA VAL A 379 -3.77 -2.31 -18.07
C VAL A 379 -2.49 -2.58 -18.87
N ALA A 380 -2.61 -2.89 -20.17
CA ALA A 380 -1.48 -3.18 -21.05
C ALA A 380 -1.18 -2.04 -22.04
N ALA A 381 -2.17 -1.20 -22.35
CA ALA A 381 -1.97 -0.03 -23.19
C ALA A 381 -1.10 1.00 -22.46
N ARG A 382 0.01 1.41 -23.10
CA ARG A 382 0.77 2.57 -22.63
C ARG A 382 -0.14 3.79 -22.73
N ARG A 383 -0.20 4.61 -21.68
CA ARG A 383 -0.70 5.99 -21.86
C ARG A 383 0.20 6.62 -22.94
N PRO A 384 -0.34 7.34 -23.93
CA PRO A 384 0.49 8.26 -24.70
C PRO A 384 1.20 9.18 -23.70
N ALA A 385 2.49 9.41 -23.96
CA ALA A 385 3.40 10.14 -23.09
C ALA A 385 2.89 11.56 -22.80
#